data_AF-A0A7C1M365-F1
#
_entry.id   AF-A0A7C1M365-F1
#
_cell.length_a   1.000
_cell.length_b   1.000
_cell.length_c   1.000
_cell.angle_alpha   90.00
_cell.angle_beta   90.00
_cell.angle_gamma   90.00
#
_symmetry.space_group_name_H-M   'P 1'
#
loop_
_entity.id
_entity.type
_entity.pdbx_description
1 polymer ?
#
loop_
_entity_poly.entity_id
_entity_poly.type
_entity_poly.pdbx_seq_one_letter_code
_entity_poly.pdbx_strand_id
1 'polypeptide(L)'
;SPAQETCLALQNEGWHITRILCAGWLALNGRAYTGIEDATVTEWRDRVTGSVRAIRTSVPKAQASYNALRKNLANVELESECIELALAWHTLEAPNPESNNMQAHERDKLIEHNLAAAAPMSGMTVNTRQHVSSLSDILAAFQQEDAPP
;
A
#
# COMPACT_ATOMS: atom_id res chain seq x y z
N SER A 1 -11.20 -9.38 -1.47
CA SER A 1 -10.24 -10.36 -2.02
C SER A 1 -9.15 -10.62 -0.99
N PRO A 2 -8.37 -11.71 -1.07
CA PRO A 2 -7.28 -11.99 -0.14
C PRO A 2 -6.27 -10.83 -0.03
N ALA A 3 -5.98 -10.16 -1.15
CA ALA A 3 -5.15 -8.96 -1.21
C ALA A 3 -5.73 -7.84 -0.34
N GLN A 4 -7.02 -7.54 -0.51
CA GLN A 4 -7.70 -6.49 0.23
C GLN A 4 -7.72 -6.75 1.74
N GLU A 5 -7.99 -7.98 2.15
CA GLU A 5 -8.01 -8.37 3.57
C GLU A 5 -6.62 -8.24 4.21
N THR A 6 -5.58 -8.69 3.50
CA THR A 6 -4.18 -8.58 3.94
C THR A 6 -3.75 -7.11 4.05
N CYS A 7 -4.07 -6.29 3.05
CA CYS A 7 -3.84 -4.85 3.07
C CYS A 7 -4.56 -4.16 4.24
N LEU A 8 -5.82 -4.52 4.51
CA LEU A 8 -6.58 -3.96 5.63
C LEU A 8 -5.97 -4.36 6.98
N ALA A 9 -5.50 -5.60 7.12
CA ALA A 9 -4.81 -6.07 8.32
C ALA A 9 -3.51 -5.27 8.56
N LEU A 10 -2.71 -5.05 7.52
CA LEU A 10 -1.52 -4.21 7.58
C LEU A 10 -1.85 -2.75 7.93
N GLN A 11 -2.91 -2.20 7.34
CA GLN A 11 -3.34 -0.82 7.62
C GLN A 11 -3.73 -0.61 9.08
N ASN A 12 -4.36 -1.60 9.72
CA ASN A 12 -4.67 -1.58 11.15
C ASN A 12 -3.41 -1.61 12.04
N GLU A 13 -2.29 -2.12 11.52
CA GLU A 13 -0.97 -2.14 12.16
C GLU A 13 -0.13 -0.90 11.79
N GLY A 14 -0.74 0.12 11.18
CA GLY A 14 -0.10 1.40 10.86
C GLY A 14 0.60 1.45 9.51
N TRP A 15 0.41 0.45 8.64
CA TRP A 15 0.93 0.52 7.28
C TRP A 15 0.10 1.46 6.40
N HIS A 16 0.77 2.12 5.45
CA HIS A 16 0.11 2.94 4.45
C HIS A 16 -0.14 2.13 3.18
N ILE A 17 -1.41 2.07 2.75
CA ILE A 17 -1.81 1.34 1.54
C ILE A 17 -1.06 1.89 0.31
N THR A 18 -0.88 3.21 0.22
CA THR A 18 -0.11 3.85 -0.85
C THR A 18 1.30 3.25 -0.97
N ARG A 19 2.02 3.13 0.15
CA ARG A 19 3.37 2.55 0.16
C ARG A 19 3.37 1.10 -0.30
N ILE A 20 2.41 0.32 0.15
CA ILE A 20 2.25 -1.09 -0.24
C ILE A 20 2.01 -1.20 -1.75
N LEU A 21 1.11 -0.39 -2.31
CA LEU A 21 0.78 -0.40 -3.73
C LEU A 21 1.98 0.05 -4.58
N CYS A 22 2.67 1.12 -4.17
CA CYS A 22 3.89 1.59 -4.84
C CYS A 22 5.00 0.53 -4.81
N ALA A 23 5.23 -0.10 -3.64
CA ALA A 23 6.21 -1.16 -3.47
C ALA A 23 5.93 -2.36 -4.39
N GLY A 24 4.69 -2.84 -4.39
CA GLY A 24 4.26 -3.96 -5.23
C GLY A 24 4.37 -3.62 -6.71
N TRP A 25 3.85 -2.46 -7.13
CA TRP A 25 3.91 -2.04 -8.53
C TRP A 25 5.36 -1.89 -9.01
N LEU A 26 6.25 -1.28 -8.23
CA LEU A 26 7.67 -1.17 -8.59
C LEU A 26 8.32 -2.55 -8.71
N ALA A 27 8.04 -3.48 -7.78
CA ALA A 27 8.61 -4.82 -7.83
C ALA A 27 8.15 -5.58 -9.08
N LEU A 28 6.87 -5.47 -9.45
CA LEU A 28 6.33 -6.06 -10.68
C LEU A 28 6.98 -5.49 -11.94
N ASN A 29 7.43 -4.23 -11.89
CA ASN A 29 8.18 -3.56 -12.96
C ASN A 29 9.70 -3.72 -12.84
N GLY A 30 10.20 -4.61 -11.95
CA GLY A 30 11.64 -4.86 -11.78
C GLY A 30 12.41 -3.72 -11.11
N ARG A 31 11.71 -2.83 -10.39
CA ARG A 31 12.28 -1.65 -9.72
C ARG A 31 12.26 -1.81 -8.19
N ALA A 32 13.34 -1.37 -7.55
CA ALA A 32 13.40 -1.31 -6.10
C ALA A 32 12.60 -0.12 -5.55
N TYR A 33 11.95 -0.33 -4.41
CA TYR A 33 11.29 0.71 -3.63
C TYR A 33 12.16 1.06 -2.42
N THR A 34 12.52 2.34 -2.29
CA THR A 34 13.45 2.81 -1.24
C THR A 34 12.76 3.12 0.09
N GLY A 35 11.42 3.18 0.11
CA GLY A 35 10.65 3.67 1.26
C GLY A 35 10.68 5.19 1.45
N ILE A 36 11.46 5.91 0.62
CA ILE A 36 11.54 7.37 0.63
C ILE A 36 10.48 7.91 -0.32
N GLU A 37 9.64 8.81 0.18
CA GLU A 37 8.53 9.40 -0.57
C GLU A 37 8.77 10.88 -0.79
N ASP A 38 8.19 11.40 -1.87
CA ASP A 38 8.21 12.83 -2.15
C ASP A 38 7.47 13.61 -1.03
N ALA A 39 7.98 14.81 -0.74
CA ALA A 39 7.42 15.67 0.30
C ALA A 39 5.92 15.94 0.09
N THR A 40 5.47 16.07 -1.15
CA THR A 40 4.05 16.29 -1.50
C THR A 40 3.15 15.15 -1.04
N VAL A 41 3.61 13.90 -1.18
CA VAL A 41 2.88 12.70 -0.74
C VAL A 41 2.82 12.67 0.78
N THR A 42 3.94 12.92 1.46
CA THR A 42 3.99 12.91 2.93
C THR A 42 3.15 14.04 3.54
N GLU A 43 3.18 15.24 2.96
CA GLU A 43 2.39 16.37 3.43
C GLU A 43 0.89 16.11 3.25
N TRP A 44 0.48 15.59 2.07
CA TRP A 44 -0.91 15.22 1.84
C TRP A 44 -1.40 14.19 2.85
N ARG A 45 -0.61 13.14 3.07
CA ARG A 45 -0.93 12.10 4.05
C ARG A 45 -1.11 12.66 5.45
N ASP A 46 -0.16 13.47 5.92
CA ASP A 46 -0.18 13.96 7.30
C ASP A 46 -1.31 14.97 7.52
N ARG A 47 -1.56 15.84 6.54
CA ARG A 47 -2.55 16.92 6.67
C ARG A 47 -3.97 16.47 6.35
N VAL A 48 -4.15 15.60 5.35
CA VAL A 48 -5.47 15.23 4.82
C VAL A 48 -5.85 13.81 5.24
N THR A 49 -5.18 12.79 4.71
CA THR A 49 -5.53 11.38 4.94
C THR A 49 -5.54 11.03 6.44
N GLY A 50 -4.49 11.44 7.17
CA GLY A 50 -4.35 11.23 8.60
C GLY A 50 -5.41 11.95 9.42
N SER A 51 -5.75 13.19 9.07
CA SER A 51 -6.81 13.96 9.74
C SER A 51 -8.19 13.32 9.55
N VAL A 52 -8.53 12.90 8.32
CA VAL A 52 -9.80 12.22 8.04
C VAL A 52 -9.89 10.90 8.80
N ARG A 53 -8.80 10.12 8.83
CA ARG A 53 -8.71 8.88 9.61
C ARG A 53 -8.89 9.12 11.10
N ALA A 54 -8.25 10.16 11.66
CA ALA A 54 -8.39 10.54 13.05
C ALA A 54 -9.86 10.87 13.40
N ILE A 55 -10.55 11.63 12.54
CA ILE A 55 -11.97 11.95 12.73
C ILE A 55 -12.83 10.69 12.64
N ARG A 56 -12.60 9.81 11.66
CA ARG A 56 -13.37 8.55 11.54
C ARG A 56 -13.18 7.64 12.74
N THR A 57 -11.96 7.57 13.27
CA THR A 57 -11.64 6.72 14.43
C THR A 57 -12.19 7.28 15.74
N SER A 58 -12.34 8.61 15.86
CA SER A 58 -12.96 9.23 17.05
C SER A 58 -14.47 9.04 17.15
N VAL A 59 -15.17 8.75 16.04
CA VAL A 59 -16.63 8.48 16.06
C VAL A 59 -16.91 7.08 16.64
N PRO A 60 -17.73 6.92 17.69
CA PRO A 60 -17.99 5.60 18.30
C PRO A 60 -18.58 4.56 17.35
N LYS A 61 -18.06 3.32 17.38
CA LYS A 61 -18.58 2.18 16.59
C LYS A 61 -19.89 1.59 17.13
N ALA A 62 -20.14 1.72 18.43
CA ALA A 62 -21.24 1.04 19.12
C ALA A 62 -22.62 1.69 18.91
N GLN A 63 -22.67 2.92 18.38
CA GLN A 63 -23.92 3.66 18.22
C GLN A 63 -24.40 3.59 16.78
N ALA A 64 -25.50 2.87 16.56
CA ALA A 64 -26.09 2.69 15.23
C ALA A 64 -26.49 4.02 14.56
N SER A 65 -26.85 5.03 15.36
CA SER A 65 -27.15 6.40 14.91
C SER A 65 -25.99 7.06 14.16
N TYR A 66 -24.74 6.63 14.40
CA TYR A 66 -23.55 7.18 13.75
C TYR A 66 -23.09 6.40 12.52
N ASN A 67 -23.78 5.31 12.15
CA ASN A 67 -23.37 4.45 11.04
C ASN A 67 -23.25 5.22 9.72
N ALA A 68 -24.21 6.10 9.42
CA ALA A 68 -24.18 6.94 8.22
C ALA A 68 -22.96 7.88 8.20
N LEU A 69 -22.68 8.55 9.32
CA LEU A 69 -21.51 9.42 9.46
C LEU A 69 -20.20 8.64 9.29
N ARG A 70 -20.07 7.48 9.95
CA ARG A 70 -18.88 6.62 9.84
C ARG A 70 -18.65 6.12 8.42
N LYS A 71 -19.73 5.77 7.71
CA LYS A 71 -19.66 5.36 6.30
C LYS A 71 -19.19 6.51 5.42
N ASN A 72 -19.75 7.71 5.59
CA ASN A 72 -19.34 8.88 4.82
C ASN A 72 -17.87 9.24 5.08
N LEU A 73 -17.42 9.22 6.33
CA LEU A 73 -16.01 9.44 6.68
C LEU A 73 -15.09 8.38 6.08
N ALA A 74 -15.51 7.12 6.01
CA ALA A 74 -14.75 6.07 5.34
C ALA A 74 -14.61 6.31 3.83
N ASN A 75 -15.66 6.81 3.18
CA ASN A 75 -15.60 7.16 1.76
C ASN A 75 -14.67 8.36 1.51
N VAL A 76 -14.73 9.39 2.36
CA VAL A 76 -13.81 10.55 2.27
C VAL A 76 -12.36 10.12 2.51
N GLU A 77 -12.12 9.21 3.46
CA GLU A 77 -10.79 8.63 3.68
C GLU A 77 -10.30 7.92 2.43
N LEU A 78 -11.13 7.08 1.81
CA LEU A 78 -10.79 6.38 0.58
C LEU A 78 -10.46 7.35 -0.56
N GLU A 79 -11.26 8.39 -0.76
CA GLU A 79 -10.99 9.42 -1.78
C GLU A 79 -9.66 10.15 -1.50
N SER A 80 -9.35 10.43 -0.22
CA SER A 80 -8.06 11.02 0.16
C SER A 80 -6.87 10.09 -0.12
N GLU A 81 -7.02 8.78 0.09
CA GLU A 81 -6.00 7.78 -0.23
C GLU A 81 -5.82 7.61 -1.75
N CYS A 82 -6.89 7.73 -2.54
CA CYS A 82 -6.78 7.73 -4.00
C CYS A 82 -6.00 8.93 -4.53
N ILE A 83 -6.18 10.12 -3.94
CA ILE A 83 -5.39 11.30 -4.30
C ILE A 83 -3.94 11.13 -3.86
N GLU A 84 -3.70 10.61 -2.64
CA GLU A 84 -2.35 10.29 -2.16
C GLU A 84 -1.61 9.35 -3.13
N LEU A 85 -2.30 8.31 -3.61
CA LEU A 85 -1.76 7.36 -4.59
C LEU A 85 -1.47 8.02 -5.94
N ALA A 86 -2.34 8.92 -6.41
CA ALA A 86 -2.09 9.65 -7.65
C ALA A 86 -0.86 10.57 -7.55
N LEU A 87 -0.67 11.23 -6.40
CA LEU A 87 0.53 12.04 -6.13
C LEU A 87 1.79 11.15 -6.11
N ALA A 88 1.72 9.99 -5.42
CA ALA A 88 2.81 9.05 -5.38
C ALA A 88 3.16 8.51 -6.77
N TRP A 89 2.16 8.14 -7.57
CA TRP A 89 2.36 7.68 -8.95
C TRP A 89 3.14 8.69 -9.78
N HIS A 90 2.74 9.96 -9.74
CA HIS A 90 3.39 11.01 -10.53
C HIS A 90 4.89 11.15 -10.22
N THR A 91 5.29 10.88 -8.98
CA THR A 91 6.70 10.91 -8.55
C THR A 91 7.49 9.66 -8.99
N LEU A 92 6.79 8.54 -9.23
CA LEU A 92 7.39 7.26 -9.62
C LEU A 92 7.51 7.07 -11.14
N GLU A 93 6.73 7.83 -11.92
CA GLU A 93 6.61 7.76 -13.39
C GLU A 93 7.82 8.36 -14.14
N ALA A 94 8.89 8.75 -13.43
CA ALA A 94 10.15 9.13 -14.08
C ALA A 94 10.60 8.00 -15.04
N PRO A 95 10.81 8.31 -16.34
CA PRO A 95 11.15 7.29 -17.32
C PRO A 95 12.54 6.73 -17.03
N ASN A 96 12.63 5.42 -16.86
CA ASN A 96 13.89 4.72 -17.06
C ASN A 96 13.65 3.52 -17.97
N PRO A 97 14.44 3.36 -19.05
CA PRO A 97 14.31 2.26 -19.98
C PRO A 97 14.97 1.01 -19.37
N GLU A 98 14.65 -0.13 -19.97
CA GLU A 98 15.13 -1.48 -19.61
C GLU A 98 14.26 -2.21 -18.58
N SER A 99 13.07 -2.59 -19.04
CA SER A 99 12.41 -3.84 -18.60
C SER A 99 13.31 -5.03 -18.98
N ASN A 100 14.37 -5.25 -18.22
CA ASN A 100 15.27 -6.37 -18.42
C ASN A 100 14.63 -7.64 -17.85
N ASN A 101 14.72 -8.72 -18.65
CA ASN A 101 14.70 -10.16 -18.39
C ASN A 101 14.92 -10.66 -16.94
N MET A 102 14.20 -10.11 -15.95
CA MET A 102 14.34 -10.48 -14.55
C MET A 102 13.66 -11.82 -14.32
N GLN A 103 14.42 -12.79 -13.80
CA GLN A 103 13.90 -14.12 -13.51
C GLN A 103 12.87 -14.05 -12.38
N ALA A 104 11.93 -15.01 -12.34
CA ALA A 104 10.90 -15.08 -11.32
C ALA A 104 11.47 -15.02 -9.89
N HIS A 105 12.52 -15.78 -9.62
CA HIS A 105 13.16 -15.83 -8.30
C HIS A 105 13.82 -14.51 -7.87
N GLU A 106 14.24 -13.67 -8.82
CA GLU A 106 14.82 -12.34 -8.54
C GLU A 106 13.70 -11.36 -8.22
N ARG A 107 12.56 -11.50 -8.90
CA ARG A 107 11.35 -10.72 -8.66
C ARG A 107 10.72 -11.03 -7.31
N ASP A 108 10.64 -12.29 -6.90
CA ASP A 108 10.08 -12.67 -5.59
C ASP A 108 10.86 -12.00 -4.45
N LYS A 109 12.20 -12.04 -4.53
CA LYS A 109 13.09 -11.33 -3.60
C LYS A 109 12.89 -9.81 -3.65
N LEU A 110 12.62 -9.25 -4.84
CA LEU A 110 12.36 -7.83 -5.01
C LEU A 110 11.01 -7.42 -4.41
N ILE A 111 9.97 -8.25 -4.54
CA ILE A 111 8.66 -8.05 -3.91
C ILE A 111 8.83 -8.00 -2.39
N GLU A 112 9.50 -8.99 -1.81
CA GLU A 112 9.78 -9.03 -0.37
C GLU A 112 10.58 -7.81 0.10
N HIS A 113 11.62 -7.44 -0.64
CA HIS A 113 12.44 -6.26 -0.35
C HIS A 113 11.61 -4.98 -0.35
N ASN A 114 10.82 -4.77 -1.40
CA ASN A 114 10.01 -3.57 -1.55
C ASN A 114 8.92 -3.48 -0.49
N LEU A 115 8.24 -4.60 -0.18
CA LEU A 115 7.25 -4.62 0.89
C LEU A 115 7.89 -4.38 2.26
N ALA A 116 9.09 -4.89 2.51
CA ALA A 116 9.82 -4.57 3.74
C ALA A 116 10.16 -3.07 3.83
N ALA A 117 10.53 -2.43 2.72
CA ALA A 117 10.77 -0.98 2.65
C ALA A 117 9.49 -0.13 2.80
N ALA A 118 8.31 -0.71 2.56
CA ALA A 118 7.02 -0.06 2.79
C ALA A 118 6.58 -0.07 4.27
N ALA A 119 7.33 -0.73 5.15
CA ALA A 119 7.01 -0.81 6.57
C ALA A 119 6.93 0.58 7.23
N PRO A 120 6.09 0.74 8.27
CA PRO A 120 6.07 1.95 9.07
C PRO A 120 7.39 2.13 9.83
N MET A 121 7.62 3.33 10.37
CA MET A 121 8.80 3.65 11.20
C MET A 121 8.95 2.71 12.40
N SER A 122 7.84 2.23 12.96
CA SER A 122 7.81 1.25 14.04
C SER A 122 8.33 -0.14 13.64
N GLY A 123 8.55 -0.38 12.35
CA GLY A 123 9.05 -1.64 11.78
C GLY A 123 7.99 -2.73 11.66
N MET A 124 8.45 -3.95 11.43
CA MET A 124 7.62 -5.16 11.30
C MET A 124 7.52 -5.93 12.62
N THR A 125 6.29 -6.27 13.01
CA THR A 125 6.00 -7.26 14.04
C THR A 125 5.95 -8.67 13.44
N VAL A 126 5.86 -9.70 14.30
CA VAL A 126 5.67 -11.10 13.86
C VAL A 126 4.38 -11.25 13.05
N ASN A 127 3.29 -10.60 13.48
CA ASN A 127 2.01 -10.66 12.80
C ASN A 127 2.06 -9.96 11.45
N THR A 128 2.66 -8.76 11.37
CA THR A 128 2.78 -8.06 10.07
C THR A 128 3.68 -8.82 9.10
N ARG A 129 4.69 -9.57 9.60
CA ARG A 129 5.55 -10.39 8.73
C ARG A 129 4.76 -11.49 8.01
N GLN A 130 3.80 -12.11 8.70
CA GLN A 130 2.91 -13.10 8.07
C GLN A 130 2.05 -12.45 6.98
N HIS A 131 1.45 -11.29 7.26
CA HIS A 131 0.68 -10.55 6.27
C HIS A 131 1.54 -10.10 5.07
N VAL A 132 2.76 -9.63 5.31
CA VAL A 132 3.71 -9.26 4.24
C VAL A 132 4.04 -10.48 3.38
N SER A 133 4.31 -11.64 3.98
CA SER A 133 4.56 -12.88 3.24
C SER A 133 3.37 -13.27 2.38
N SER A 134 2.15 -13.26 2.93
CA SER A 134 0.94 -13.56 2.16
C SER A 134 0.73 -12.57 1.01
N LEU A 135 1.04 -11.29 1.23
CA LEU A 135 0.95 -10.29 0.17
C LEU A 135 2.01 -10.49 -0.92
N SER A 136 3.23 -10.90 -0.56
CA SER A 136 4.27 -11.28 -1.52
C SER A 136 3.79 -12.40 -2.43
N ASP A 137 3.21 -13.46 -1.85
CA ASP A 137 2.69 -14.62 -2.61
C ASP A 137 1.59 -14.20 -3.58
N ILE A 138 0.67 -13.33 -3.13
CA ILE A 138 -0.41 -12.81 -3.96
C ILE A 138 0.14 -11.98 -5.13
N LEU A 139 1.13 -11.11 -4.89
CA LEU A 139 1.73 -10.28 -5.92
C LEU A 139 2.51 -11.12 -6.95
N ALA A 140 3.22 -12.14 -6.50
CA ALA A 140 3.94 -13.06 -7.39
C ALA A 140 2.98 -13.81 -8.33
N ALA A 141 1.77 -14.13 -7.87
CA ALA A 141 0.75 -14.80 -8.66
C ALA A 141 0.14 -13.92 -9.78
N PHE A 142 0.08 -12.59 -9.62
CA PHE A 142 -0.55 -11.70 -10.61
C PHE A 142 0.08 -11.71 -12.01
N GLN A 143 1.32 -12.19 -12.16
CA GLN A 143 1.98 -12.29 -13.48
C GLN A 143 1.95 -13.71 -14.07
N GLN A 144 1.53 -14.73 -13.30
CA GLN A 144 1.30 -16.06 -13.86
C GLN A 144 0.02 -16.10 -14.70
N GLU A 145 -0.96 -15.23 -14.42
CA GLU A 145 -2.21 -15.12 -15.18
C GLU A 145 -2.05 -14.31 -16.49
N ASP A 146 -1.03 -13.45 -16.60
CA ASP A 146 -0.75 -12.62 -17.78
C ASP A 146 0.24 -13.27 -18.78
N ALA A 147 0.75 -14.47 -18.50
CA ALA A 147 1.60 -15.20 -19.43
C ALA A 147 0.76 -15.85 -20.54
N PRO A 148 1.03 -15.60 -21.84
CA PRO A 148 0.28 -16.24 -22.92
C PRO A 148 0.53 -17.76 -22.93
N PRO A 149 -0.44 -18.56 -23.41
CA PRO A 149 -0.33 -20.02 -23.52
C PRO A 149 0.76 -20.49 -24.48
#